data_AF-A0A812M094-F1
#
_entry.id   AF-A0A812M094-F1
#
_cell.length_a   1.000
_cell.length_b   1.000
_cell.length_c   1.000
_cell.angle_alpha   90.00
_cell.angle_beta   90.00
_cell.angle_gamma   90.00
#
_symmetry.space_group_name_H-M   'P 1'
#
loop_
_entity.id
_entity.type
_entity.pdbx_description
1 polymer ?
#
loop_
_entity_poly.entity_id
_entity_poly.type
_entity_poly.pdbx_seq_one_letter_code
_entity_poly.pdbx_strand_id
1 'polypeptide(L)'
;MPDPWDSKTVIGLFCDPYVANTNLEGGHSEETLSDVSGWLKDLKSSNPKASKVLQEASHLFAEGARLGNEGRGAFGSATGAAAWCQSLRKALEGLKQGDMLLAPGGWIHNKGGHAILYLFQRVRGNEFSFAVCNTGEGVNAHPQDAGAAVFPKEKHVTSWRLTGIPAEKVLDELWLHALFKIYFTKADHHKPPMLYEVLLPMLLPNGDVRKQTDESWQTAATLQRAGSCYYKCIPAALRLILGTRGIEAPERKRLMYQLRVQQLQQIHRALGNTDLEGLSRSDLMVVECACRQVAQKVLREERVGLPAKDMESVRELIAAVDAKVGEAHQAQREAMAARAVGISEGANPANVGYVGFPGWEALSVAWAGKGNSNYRAYSHLMGPKDSQNLGEHVDLASLRQLSGIELLRTVRTMCPTPIAGLGFRI
;
A
#
# COMPACT_ATOMS: atom_id res chain seq x y z
N MET A 1 14.37 0.38 -16.73
CA MET A 1 13.51 -0.21 -15.67
C MET A 1 12.18 0.50 -15.75
N PRO A 2 11.06 -0.14 -15.41
CA PRO A 2 9.80 0.57 -15.24
C PRO A 2 9.97 1.69 -14.20
N ASP A 3 9.22 2.76 -14.34
CA ASP A 3 9.29 3.87 -13.41
C ASP A 3 8.82 3.42 -12.01
N PRO A 4 9.38 3.97 -10.91
CA PRO A 4 9.08 3.49 -9.56
C PRO A 4 7.59 3.54 -9.20
N TRP A 5 6.84 4.53 -9.70
CA TRP A 5 5.40 4.67 -9.41
C TRP A 5 4.53 3.61 -10.12
N ASP A 6 5.04 2.96 -11.16
CA ASP A 6 4.34 1.86 -11.84
C ASP A 6 4.51 0.52 -11.11
N SER A 7 5.49 0.44 -10.20
CA SER A 7 5.70 -0.76 -9.40
C SER A 7 4.50 -1.01 -8.49
N LYS A 8 3.92 -2.20 -8.60
CA LYS A 8 2.89 -2.70 -7.67
C LYS A 8 3.37 -2.61 -6.23
N THR A 9 4.65 -2.84 -5.96
CA THR A 9 5.26 -2.71 -4.62
C THR A 9 5.12 -1.29 -4.07
N VAL A 10 5.37 -0.26 -4.91
CA VAL A 10 5.23 1.16 -4.53
C VAL A 10 3.76 1.53 -4.34
N ILE A 11 2.87 1.06 -5.21
CA ILE A 11 1.41 1.22 -5.06
C ILE A 11 0.93 0.61 -3.74
N GLY A 12 1.35 -0.61 -3.41
CA GLY A 12 1.01 -1.25 -2.14
C GLY A 12 1.55 -0.50 -0.92
N LEU A 13 2.72 0.13 -1.05
CA LEU A 13 3.36 0.89 0.02
C LEU A 13 2.64 2.20 0.35
N PHE A 14 2.20 2.94 -0.67
CA PHE A 14 1.68 4.31 -0.52
C PHE A 14 0.17 4.46 -0.77
N CYS A 15 -0.41 3.60 -1.60
CA CYS A 15 -1.72 3.86 -2.19
C CYS A 15 -2.84 2.93 -1.70
N ASP A 16 -2.56 1.97 -0.81
CA ASP A 16 -3.57 1.03 -0.26
C ASP A 16 -4.91 1.67 0.15
N PRO A 17 -4.98 2.85 0.83
CA PRO A 17 -6.25 3.48 1.17
C PRO A 17 -7.03 4.10 -0.01
N TYR A 18 -6.43 4.19 -1.20
CA TYR A 18 -6.92 4.98 -2.33
C TYR A 18 -7.19 4.15 -3.60
N VAL A 19 -6.66 2.92 -3.67
CA VAL A 19 -6.74 2.08 -4.89
C VAL A 19 -7.81 1.01 -4.83
N ALA A 20 -8.68 1.03 -3.81
CA ALA A 20 -9.75 0.05 -3.68
C ALA A 20 -10.68 0.06 -4.90
N ASN A 21 -10.96 -1.12 -5.46
CA ASN A 21 -11.76 -1.31 -6.68
C ASN A 21 -11.21 -0.59 -7.92
N THR A 22 -9.89 -0.53 -8.08
CA THR A 22 -9.23 0.03 -9.27
C THR A 22 -8.38 -1.03 -9.97
N ASN A 23 -7.98 -0.76 -11.21
CA ASN A 23 -7.03 -1.61 -11.94
C ASN A 23 -5.60 -1.60 -11.34
N LEU A 24 -5.34 -0.76 -10.35
CA LEU A 24 -4.09 -0.72 -9.60
C LEU A 24 -4.02 -1.80 -8.51
N GLU A 25 -5.14 -2.46 -8.19
CA GLU A 25 -5.16 -3.63 -7.33
C GLU A 25 -4.48 -4.84 -7.98
N GLY A 26 -4.21 -5.87 -7.18
CA GLY A 26 -3.58 -7.10 -7.64
C GLY A 26 -2.08 -6.94 -7.88
N GLY A 27 -1.36 -8.04 -7.68
CA GLY A 27 0.10 -8.11 -7.80
C GLY A 27 0.59 -9.49 -7.39
N HIS A 28 1.90 -9.71 -7.53
CA HIS A 28 2.55 -10.98 -7.19
C HIS A 28 3.46 -10.81 -5.97
N SER A 29 3.27 -11.64 -4.96
CA SER A 29 4.04 -11.58 -3.72
C SER A 29 5.54 -11.73 -3.97
N GLU A 30 5.94 -12.54 -4.93
CA GLU A 30 7.33 -12.88 -5.24
C GLU A 30 8.07 -11.72 -5.89
N GLU A 31 7.43 -11.02 -6.83
CA GLU A 31 7.97 -9.78 -7.40
C GLU A 31 8.15 -8.74 -6.28
N THR A 32 7.14 -8.62 -5.43
CA THR A 32 7.13 -7.68 -4.30
C THR A 32 8.20 -8.03 -3.26
N LEU A 33 8.41 -9.32 -2.98
CA LEU A 33 9.47 -9.81 -2.09
C LEU A 33 10.86 -9.53 -2.68
N SER A 34 11.04 -9.69 -4.00
CA SER A 34 12.27 -9.37 -4.71
C SER A 34 12.58 -7.86 -4.63
N ASP A 35 11.57 -7.02 -4.92
CA ASP A 35 11.69 -5.55 -4.82
C ASP A 35 12.09 -5.13 -3.40
N VAL A 36 11.33 -5.58 -2.39
CA VAL A 36 11.59 -5.21 -1.00
C VAL A 36 12.93 -5.77 -0.52
N SER A 37 13.34 -6.96 -0.97
CA SER A 37 14.70 -7.47 -0.69
C SER A 37 15.77 -6.48 -1.15
N GLY A 38 15.65 -5.96 -2.38
CA GLY A 38 16.54 -4.93 -2.91
C GLY A 38 16.52 -3.66 -2.06
N TRP A 39 15.32 -3.19 -1.70
CA TRP A 39 15.16 -1.99 -0.87
C TRP A 39 15.85 -2.12 0.49
N LEU A 40 15.75 -3.29 1.13
CA LEU A 40 16.37 -3.56 2.42
C LEU A 40 17.90 -3.63 2.37
N LYS A 41 18.51 -4.01 1.23
CA LYS A 41 19.99 -3.99 1.06
C LYS A 41 20.53 -2.57 1.10
N ASP A 42 19.78 -1.65 0.51
CA ASP A 42 20.18 -0.24 0.39
C ASP A 42 19.81 0.58 1.62
N LEU A 43 18.95 0.04 2.50
CA LEU A 43 18.48 0.72 3.70
C LEU A 43 19.60 0.82 4.75
N LYS A 44 20.00 2.05 5.09
CA LYS A 44 21.01 2.33 6.10
C LYS A 44 20.37 2.50 7.48
N SER A 45 20.90 1.81 8.49
CA SER A 45 20.60 2.09 9.89
C SER A 45 21.87 2.50 10.65
N SER A 46 21.74 3.46 11.56
CA SER A 46 22.80 3.84 12.50
C SER A 46 22.99 2.81 13.60
N ASN A 47 22.05 1.89 13.78
CA ASN A 47 22.14 0.79 14.74
C ASN A 47 22.77 -0.43 14.05
N PRO A 48 23.99 -0.86 14.44
CA PRO A 48 24.67 -1.99 13.78
C PRO A 48 23.88 -3.30 13.86
N LYS A 49 23.16 -3.52 14.96
CA LYS A 49 22.28 -4.69 15.14
C LYS A 49 21.13 -4.64 14.13
N ALA A 50 20.48 -3.49 13.98
CA ALA A 50 19.42 -3.31 13.01
C ALA A 50 19.91 -3.53 11.57
N SER A 51 21.08 -2.99 11.21
CA SER A 51 21.69 -3.19 9.89
C SER A 51 21.94 -4.68 9.59
N LYS A 52 22.45 -5.44 10.56
CA LYS A 52 22.62 -6.90 10.39
C LYS A 52 21.29 -7.61 10.18
N VAL A 53 20.26 -7.26 10.95
CA VAL A 53 18.92 -7.86 10.82
C VAL A 53 18.24 -7.47 9.50
N LEU A 54 18.49 -6.25 8.98
CA LEU A 54 17.99 -5.84 7.66
C LEU A 54 18.63 -6.65 6.52
N GLN A 55 19.93 -6.94 6.61
CA GLN A 55 20.59 -7.83 5.65
C GLN A 55 20.04 -9.26 5.70
N GLU A 56 19.80 -9.77 6.91
CA GLU A 56 19.14 -11.06 7.10
C GLU A 56 17.72 -11.06 6.51
N ALA A 57 16.91 -10.06 6.81
CA ALA A 57 15.55 -9.91 6.26
C ALA A 57 15.55 -9.80 4.74
N SER A 58 16.53 -9.07 4.17
CA SER A 58 16.73 -9.00 2.72
C SER A 58 16.99 -10.38 2.11
N HIS A 59 17.87 -11.18 2.73
CA HIS A 59 18.13 -12.55 2.28
C HIS A 59 16.87 -13.43 2.40
N LEU A 60 16.15 -13.36 3.51
CA LEU A 60 14.89 -14.10 3.70
C LEU A 60 13.84 -13.74 2.64
N PHE A 61 13.72 -12.46 2.26
CA PHE A 61 12.77 -12.03 1.23
C PHE A 61 13.20 -12.46 -0.16
N ALA A 62 14.49 -12.39 -0.50
CA ALA A 62 15.00 -12.92 -1.77
C ALA A 62 14.75 -14.44 -1.88
N GLU A 63 15.00 -15.17 -0.80
CA GLU A 63 14.75 -16.61 -0.75
C GLU A 63 13.26 -16.94 -0.84
N GLY A 64 12.40 -16.17 -0.16
CA GLY A 64 10.95 -16.29 -0.30
C GLY A 64 10.47 -16.06 -1.73
N ALA A 65 11.01 -15.05 -2.42
CA ALA A 65 10.71 -14.80 -3.83
C ALA A 65 11.12 -16.00 -4.71
N ARG A 66 12.32 -16.55 -4.48
CA ARG A 66 12.82 -17.75 -5.18
C ARG A 66 11.89 -18.95 -4.97
N LEU A 67 11.56 -19.26 -3.71
CA LEU A 67 10.68 -20.38 -3.35
C LEU A 67 9.29 -20.27 -4.00
N GLY A 68 8.70 -19.06 -4.03
CA GLY A 68 7.41 -18.84 -4.68
C GLY A 68 7.43 -19.04 -6.19
N ASN A 69 8.48 -18.53 -6.86
CA ASN A 69 8.64 -18.70 -8.30
C ASN A 69 8.86 -20.17 -8.69
N GLU A 70 9.67 -20.90 -7.91
CA GLU A 70 9.85 -22.35 -8.10
C GLU A 70 8.56 -23.13 -7.85
N GLY A 71 7.81 -22.76 -6.80
CA GLY A 71 6.56 -23.41 -6.45
C GLY A 71 5.50 -23.26 -7.54
N ARG A 72 5.37 -22.06 -8.14
CA ARG A 72 4.48 -21.85 -9.29
C ARG A 72 4.77 -22.76 -10.47
N GLY A 73 6.05 -22.98 -10.80
CA GLY A 73 6.43 -23.92 -11.86
C GLY A 73 6.20 -25.38 -11.47
N ALA A 74 6.49 -25.73 -10.22
CA ALA A 74 6.44 -27.10 -9.72
C ALA A 74 5.02 -27.66 -9.59
N PHE A 75 4.06 -26.85 -9.11
CA PHE A 75 2.69 -27.29 -8.85
C PHE A 75 1.83 -27.49 -10.11
N GLY A 76 2.41 -27.36 -11.30
CA GLY A 76 1.79 -27.78 -12.57
C GLY A 76 1.71 -29.30 -12.77
N SER A 77 2.41 -30.10 -11.94
CA SER A 77 2.34 -31.57 -11.98
C SER A 77 2.48 -32.18 -10.57
N ALA A 78 1.98 -33.41 -10.39
CA ALA A 78 2.11 -34.12 -9.12
C ALA A 78 3.57 -34.39 -8.73
N THR A 79 4.39 -34.82 -9.70
CA THR A 79 5.83 -35.08 -9.49
C THR A 79 6.59 -33.80 -9.17
N GLY A 80 6.29 -32.69 -9.87
CA GLY A 80 6.89 -31.39 -9.58
C GLY A 80 6.55 -30.89 -8.18
N ALA A 81 5.26 -30.94 -7.80
CA ALA A 81 4.81 -30.55 -6.46
C ALA A 81 5.51 -31.37 -5.37
N ALA A 82 5.62 -32.69 -5.55
CA ALA A 82 6.32 -33.56 -4.61
C ALA A 82 7.81 -33.21 -4.48
N ALA A 83 8.51 -33.00 -5.60
CA ALA A 83 9.92 -32.63 -5.60
C ALA A 83 10.17 -31.28 -4.91
N TRP A 84 9.30 -30.29 -5.15
CA TRP A 84 9.38 -28.98 -4.49
C TRP A 84 9.13 -29.10 -2.98
N CYS A 85 8.12 -29.86 -2.56
CA CYS A 85 7.84 -30.08 -1.13
C CYS A 85 9.00 -30.80 -0.44
N GLN A 86 9.63 -31.77 -1.10
CA GLN A 86 10.82 -32.45 -0.58
C GLN A 86 12.02 -31.49 -0.44
N SER A 87 12.21 -30.59 -1.40
CA SER A 87 13.25 -29.56 -1.32
C SER A 87 13.01 -28.59 -0.16
N LEU A 88 11.78 -28.11 -0.02
CA LEU A 88 11.39 -27.24 1.10
C LEU A 88 11.57 -27.95 2.44
N ARG A 89 11.14 -29.20 2.56
CA ARG A 89 11.33 -30.01 3.76
C ARG A 89 12.81 -30.10 4.14
N LYS A 90 13.69 -30.41 3.18
CA LYS A 90 15.14 -30.44 3.42
C LYS A 90 15.70 -29.10 3.89
N ALA A 91 15.21 -28.00 3.33
CA ALA A 91 15.60 -26.66 3.77
C ALA A 91 15.16 -26.39 5.22
N LEU A 92 13.93 -26.79 5.59
CA LEU A 92 13.41 -26.68 6.95
C LEU A 92 14.16 -27.58 7.95
N GLU A 93 14.47 -28.82 7.56
CA GLU A 93 15.29 -29.77 8.34
C GLU A 93 16.69 -29.20 8.63
N GLY A 94 17.27 -28.50 7.64
CA GLY A 94 18.60 -27.90 7.72
C GLY A 94 18.69 -26.62 8.54
N LEU A 95 17.57 -26.04 8.98
CA LEU A 95 17.59 -24.83 9.81
C LEU A 95 18.29 -25.11 11.15
N LYS A 96 19.18 -24.21 11.56
CA LYS A 96 19.77 -24.25 12.90
C LYS A 96 18.87 -23.54 13.90
N GLN A 97 19.13 -23.73 15.18
CA GLN A 97 18.44 -22.99 16.23
C GLN A 97 18.58 -21.48 15.98
N GLY A 98 17.44 -20.80 15.95
CA GLY A 98 17.34 -19.37 15.68
C GLY A 98 17.18 -19.03 14.20
N ASP A 99 17.49 -19.91 13.26
CA ASP A 99 17.35 -19.65 11.82
C ASP A 99 15.88 -19.59 11.42
N MET A 100 15.62 -18.83 10.36
CA MET A 100 14.30 -18.61 9.80
C MET A 100 14.26 -19.00 8.32
N LEU A 101 13.09 -19.41 7.86
CA LEU A 101 12.75 -19.54 6.45
C LEU A 101 11.45 -18.79 6.20
N LEU A 102 11.42 -17.95 5.18
CA LEU A 102 10.24 -17.20 4.77
C LEU A 102 9.73 -17.72 3.44
N ALA A 103 8.42 -17.92 3.33
CA ALA A 103 7.79 -18.40 2.11
C ALA A 103 6.51 -17.59 1.79
N PRO A 104 6.23 -17.32 0.51
CA PRO A 104 4.94 -16.79 0.10
C PRO A 104 3.85 -17.83 0.30
N GLY A 105 2.66 -17.37 0.64
CA GLY A 105 1.52 -18.23 0.93
C GLY A 105 0.19 -17.54 0.69
N GLY A 106 -0.89 -18.23 1.06
CA GLY A 106 -2.24 -17.73 0.93
C GLY A 106 -3.13 -18.72 0.21
N TRP A 107 -4.08 -18.21 -0.57
CA TRP A 107 -5.01 -19.04 -1.33
C TRP A 107 -5.36 -18.41 -2.66
N ILE A 108 -5.66 -19.26 -3.64
CA ILE A 108 -6.19 -18.85 -4.95
C ILE A 108 -7.43 -19.67 -5.31
N HIS A 109 -8.51 -18.97 -5.63
CA HIS A 109 -9.76 -19.52 -6.13
C HIS A 109 -10.14 -18.91 -7.49
N ASN A 110 -11.24 -19.35 -8.10
CA ASN A 110 -11.58 -18.90 -9.47
C ASN A 110 -11.91 -17.40 -9.57
N LYS A 111 -12.37 -16.78 -8.48
CA LYS A 111 -12.71 -15.34 -8.41
C LYS A 111 -11.57 -14.41 -7.97
N GLY A 112 -10.34 -14.92 -7.80
CA GLY A 112 -9.25 -14.16 -7.20
C GLY A 112 -8.47 -14.95 -6.14
N GLY A 113 -7.80 -14.26 -5.24
CA GLY A 113 -7.06 -14.89 -4.16
C GLY A 113 -6.54 -13.86 -3.18
N HIS A 114 -5.85 -14.33 -2.15
CA HIS A 114 -5.28 -13.47 -1.13
C HIS A 114 -3.88 -13.94 -0.76
N ALA A 115 -2.94 -13.00 -0.77
CA ALA A 115 -1.54 -13.24 -0.47
C ALA A 115 -1.22 -12.98 1.01
N ILE A 116 -0.45 -13.88 1.60
CA ILE A 116 0.12 -13.78 2.95
C ILE A 116 1.58 -14.26 2.92
N LEU A 117 2.28 -14.16 4.05
CA LEU A 117 3.60 -14.76 4.22
C LEU A 117 3.60 -15.74 5.37
N TYR A 118 4.36 -16.81 5.18
CA TYR A 118 4.71 -17.76 6.23
C TYR A 118 6.14 -17.52 6.70
N LEU A 119 6.34 -17.53 8.01
CA LEU A 119 7.67 -17.50 8.62
C LEU A 119 7.84 -18.74 9.49
N PHE A 120 8.73 -19.63 9.07
CA PHE A 120 9.18 -20.78 9.83
C PHE A 120 10.42 -20.37 10.62
N GLN A 121 10.51 -20.78 11.88
CA GLN A 121 11.72 -20.59 12.66
C GLN A 121 11.96 -21.81 13.53
N ARG A 122 13.19 -22.32 13.52
CA ARG A 122 13.60 -23.34 14.48
C ARG A 122 13.95 -22.69 15.80
N VAL A 123 13.16 -22.94 16.84
CA VAL A 123 13.29 -22.24 18.14
C VAL A 123 14.35 -22.90 19.00
N ARG A 124 14.35 -24.23 19.07
CA ARG A 124 15.33 -25.06 19.81
C ARG A 124 15.17 -26.52 19.39
N GLY A 125 16.26 -27.30 19.38
CA GLY A 125 16.21 -28.76 19.18
C GLY A 125 15.23 -29.20 18.09
N ASN A 126 14.17 -29.92 18.49
CA ASN A 126 13.11 -30.42 17.62
C ASN A 126 11.82 -29.57 17.62
N GLU A 127 11.91 -28.29 17.97
CA GLU A 127 10.78 -27.38 18.12
C GLU A 127 10.86 -26.21 17.13
N PHE A 128 9.73 -25.94 16.49
CA PHE A 128 9.52 -24.83 15.57
C PHE A 128 8.51 -23.82 16.10
N SER A 129 8.62 -22.61 15.59
CA SER A 129 7.51 -21.66 15.54
C SER A 129 7.13 -21.41 14.09
N PHE A 130 5.85 -21.17 13.86
CA PHE A 130 5.26 -20.89 12.55
C PHE A 130 4.41 -19.64 12.66
N ALA A 131 4.64 -18.65 11.81
CA ALA A 131 3.85 -17.42 11.82
C ALA A 131 3.13 -17.18 10.50
N VAL A 132 1.89 -16.73 10.61
CA VAL A 132 1.07 -16.25 9.49
C VAL A 132 1.05 -14.73 9.51
N CYS A 133 1.61 -14.11 8.48
CA CYS A 133 1.62 -12.67 8.29
C CYS A 133 0.49 -12.27 7.34
N ASN A 134 -0.63 -11.81 7.89
CA ASN A 134 -1.85 -11.48 7.16
C ASN A 134 -2.39 -10.10 7.58
N THR A 135 -2.86 -9.34 6.61
CA THR A 135 -3.44 -8.00 6.82
C THR A 135 -4.82 -7.81 6.20
N GLY A 136 -5.35 -8.80 5.49
CA GLY A 136 -6.59 -8.69 4.72
C GLY A 136 -7.54 -9.86 4.95
N GLU A 137 -8.00 -10.52 3.89
CA GLU A 137 -8.97 -11.62 4.01
C GLU A 137 -8.49 -12.70 5.00
N GLY A 138 -9.39 -13.16 5.88
CA GLY A 138 -9.06 -14.15 6.91
C GLY A 138 -8.38 -13.60 8.17
N VAL A 139 -8.01 -12.32 8.22
CA VAL A 139 -7.34 -11.72 9.40
C VAL A 139 -8.21 -11.76 10.66
N ASN A 140 -9.53 -11.87 10.54
CA ASN A 140 -10.45 -12.02 11.67
C ASN A 140 -10.21 -13.29 12.50
N ALA A 141 -9.47 -14.28 11.95
CA ALA A 141 -9.03 -15.44 12.71
C ALA A 141 -7.88 -15.13 13.67
N HIS A 142 -7.14 -14.04 13.44
CA HIS A 142 -6.04 -13.61 14.30
C HIS A 142 -6.57 -13.01 15.60
N PRO A 143 -5.77 -13.02 16.69
CA PRO A 143 -6.12 -12.32 17.90
C PRO A 143 -6.38 -10.82 17.65
N GLN A 144 -7.49 -10.33 18.20
CA GLN A 144 -7.80 -8.90 18.18
C GLN A 144 -7.00 -8.19 19.28
N ASP A 145 -6.47 -7.01 18.97
CA ASP A 145 -5.84 -6.16 19.99
C ASP A 145 -6.96 -5.58 20.89
N ALA A 146 -7.08 -6.11 22.11
CA ALA A 146 -8.09 -5.71 23.08
C ALA A 146 -8.03 -4.21 23.42
N GLY A 147 -6.89 -3.54 23.23
CA GLY A 147 -6.71 -2.09 23.43
C GLY A 147 -7.02 -1.23 22.21
N ALA A 148 -7.26 -1.83 21.03
CA ALA A 148 -7.48 -1.13 19.77
C ALA A 148 -8.96 -0.86 19.44
N ALA A 149 -9.88 -1.12 20.37
CA ALA A 149 -11.31 -0.79 20.25
C ALA A 149 -11.62 0.73 20.25
N VAL A 150 -10.62 1.57 19.97
CA VAL A 150 -10.79 3.01 19.85
C VAL A 150 -11.08 3.34 18.38
N PHE A 151 -12.35 3.66 18.12
CA PHE A 151 -12.80 4.31 16.89
C PHE A 151 -11.83 5.46 16.50
N PRO A 152 -11.43 5.60 15.22
CA PRO A 152 -12.05 5.05 14.02
C PRO A 152 -11.28 3.91 13.33
N LYS A 153 -10.32 3.24 14.00
CA LYS A 153 -9.44 2.26 13.31
C LYS A 153 -9.43 0.91 14.01
N GLU A 154 -10.07 -0.06 13.37
CA GLU A 154 -9.90 -1.47 13.70
C GLU A 154 -8.45 -1.90 13.44
N LYS A 155 -7.87 -2.60 14.42
CA LYS A 155 -6.53 -3.20 14.31
C LYS A 155 -6.59 -4.65 14.77
N HIS A 156 -5.86 -5.49 14.05
CA HIS A 156 -5.65 -6.88 14.39
C HIS A 156 -4.16 -7.18 14.48
N VAL A 157 -3.82 -8.24 15.20
CA VAL A 157 -2.47 -8.82 15.14
C VAL A 157 -2.21 -9.26 13.71
N THR A 158 -1.23 -8.65 13.05
CA THR A 158 -0.96 -8.92 11.61
C THR A 158 0.08 -10.02 11.37
N SER A 159 0.74 -10.46 12.44
CA SER A 159 1.73 -11.54 12.42
C SER A 159 1.39 -12.50 13.55
N TRP A 160 0.54 -13.49 13.27
CA TRP A 160 0.12 -14.46 14.27
C TRP A 160 1.13 -15.60 14.33
N ARG A 161 1.88 -15.67 15.44
CA ARG A 161 2.96 -16.64 15.65
C ARG A 161 2.50 -17.74 16.59
N LEU A 162 2.61 -18.97 16.12
CA LEU A 162 2.40 -20.20 16.86
C LEU A 162 3.76 -20.75 17.31
N THR A 163 3.84 -21.21 18.54
CA THR A 163 5.06 -21.78 19.14
C THR A 163 4.84 -23.22 19.58
N GLY A 164 5.89 -23.89 20.10
CA GLY A 164 5.74 -25.25 20.63
C GLY A 164 5.39 -26.30 19.57
N ILE A 165 5.68 -26.05 18.29
CA ILE A 165 5.33 -26.95 17.20
C ILE A 165 6.41 -28.03 17.08
N PRO A 166 6.07 -29.32 17.20
CA PRO A 166 7.03 -30.40 16.99
C PRO A 166 7.54 -30.43 15.54
N ALA A 167 8.82 -30.72 15.33
CA ALA A 167 9.41 -30.75 14.00
C ALA A 167 8.71 -31.72 13.07
N GLU A 168 8.29 -32.89 13.56
CA GLU A 168 7.58 -33.89 12.76
C GLU A 168 6.26 -33.38 12.17
N LYS A 169 5.67 -32.32 12.75
CA LYS A 169 4.46 -31.67 12.22
C LYS A 169 4.77 -30.67 11.12
N VAL A 170 5.81 -29.85 11.30
CA VAL A 170 6.26 -28.87 10.29
C VAL A 170 6.88 -29.54 9.07
N LEU A 171 7.55 -30.68 9.30
CA LEU A 171 8.25 -31.45 8.28
C LEU A 171 7.37 -32.52 7.61
N ASP A 172 6.09 -32.62 8.00
CA ASP A 172 5.13 -33.52 7.36
C ASP A 172 4.89 -33.09 5.91
N GLU A 173 5.23 -33.98 4.97
CA GLU A 173 5.15 -33.68 3.53
C GLU A 173 3.72 -33.49 3.03
N LEU A 174 2.75 -34.18 3.64
CA LEU A 174 1.34 -34.03 3.25
C LEU A 174 0.82 -32.67 3.71
N TRP A 175 1.20 -32.22 4.90
CA TRP A 175 0.87 -30.90 5.40
C TRP A 175 1.53 -29.80 4.57
N LEU A 176 2.83 -29.92 4.26
CA LEU A 176 3.52 -28.97 3.38
C LEU A 176 2.86 -28.93 1.99
N HIS A 177 2.56 -30.10 1.41
CA HIS A 177 1.87 -30.18 0.13
C HIS A 177 0.51 -29.48 0.20
N ALA A 178 -0.31 -29.74 1.22
CA ALA A 178 -1.62 -29.13 1.37
C ALA A 178 -1.54 -27.62 1.58
N LEU A 179 -0.60 -27.14 2.40
CA LEU A 179 -0.37 -25.72 2.67
C LEU A 179 -0.01 -24.94 1.39
N PHE A 180 0.89 -25.48 0.57
CA PHE A 180 1.33 -24.79 -0.63
C PHE A 180 0.44 -25.04 -1.84
N LYS A 181 -0.31 -26.15 -1.88
CA LYS A 181 -1.31 -26.42 -2.90
C LYS A 181 -2.39 -25.34 -2.93
N ILE A 182 -2.89 -24.91 -1.77
CA ILE A 182 -3.94 -23.89 -1.72
C ILE A 182 -3.46 -22.55 -2.29
N TYR A 183 -2.15 -22.27 -2.21
CA TYR A 183 -1.53 -21.07 -2.75
C TYR A 183 -1.15 -21.19 -4.24
N PHE A 184 -0.60 -22.31 -4.68
CA PHE A 184 -0.09 -22.44 -6.06
C PHE A 184 -1.11 -22.96 -7.07
N THR A 185 -2.24 -23.54 -6.62
CA THR A 185 -3.27 -24.09 -7.50
C THR A 185 -4.61 -23.40 -7.28
N LYS A 186 -5.44 -23.34 -8.33
CA LYS A 186 -6.76 -22.73 -8.27
C LYS A 186 -7.81 -23.76 -7.91
N ALA A 187 -8.59 -23.50 -6.86
CA ALA A 187 -9.84 -24.23 -6.59
C ALA A 187 -10.81 -23.40 -5.77
N ASP A 188 -12.12 -23.58 -5.98
CA ASP A 188 -13.15 -22.77 -5.31
C ASP A 188 -13.21 -22.96 -3.78
N HIS A 189 -12.65 -24.04 -3.26
CA HIS A 189 -12.57 -24.30 -1.83
C HIS A 189 -11.27 -23.80 -1.18
N HIS A 190 -10.34 -23.23 -1.94
CA HIS A 190 -9.15 -22.56 -1.39
C HIS A 190 -9.55 -21.20 -0.82
N LYS A 191 -9.79 -21.17 0.50
CA LYS A 191 -10.35 -20.04 1.25
C LYS A 191 -9.72 -19.96 2.64
N PRO A 192 -9.89 -18.85 3.38
CA PRO A 192 -9.36 -18.72 4.73
C PRO A 192 -9.62 -19.91 5.67
N PRO A 193 -10.81 -20.54 5.70
CA PRO A 193 -11.08 -21.69 6.58
C PRO A 193 -10.11 -22.86 6.36
N MET A 194 -9.67 -23.10 5.12
CA MET A 194 -8.71 -24.17 4.85
C MET A 194 -7.38 -23.95 5.58
N LEU A 195 -6.91 -22.70 5.63
CA LEU A 195 -5.72 -22.36 6.41
C LEU A 195 -6.02 -22.41 7.91
N TYR A 196 -6.97 -21.59 8.38
CA TYR A 196 -7.14 -21.31 9.81
C TYR A 196 -7.86 -22.39 10.59
N GLU A 197 -8.77 -23.14 9.97
CA GLU A 197 -9.62 -24.15 10.64
C GLU A 197 -9.15 -25.59 10.37
N VAL A 198 -8.30 -25.80 9.36
CA VAL A 198 -7.79 -27.14 9.01
C VAL A 198 -6.27 -27.21 9.17
N LEU A 199 -5.52 -26.44 8.37
CA LEU A 199 -4.06 -26.61 8.30
C LEU A 199 -3.32 -26.12 9.55
N LEU A 200 -3.70 -24.99 10.15
CA LEU A 200 -3.05 -24.52 11.39
C LEU A 200 -3.30 -25.46 12.58
N PRO A 201 -4.53 -25.93 12.84
CA PRO A 201 -4.77 -26.93 13.88
C PRO A 201 -3.93 -28.21 13.74
N MET A 202 -3.68 -28.68 12.51
CA MET A 202 -2.87 -29.89 12.27
C MET A 202 -1.41 -29.78 12.77
N LEU A 203 -0.87 -28.57 12.89
CA LEU A 203 0.47 -28.35 13.43
C LEU A 203 0.54 -28.58 14.94
N LEU A 204 -0.58 -28.49 15.65
CA LEU A 204 -0.59 -28.45 17.10
C LEU A 204 -1.07 -29.78 17.68
N PRO A 205 -0.41 -30.34 18.71
CA PRO A 205 -0.80 -31.62 19.31
C PRO A 205 -2.26 -31.68 19.78
N ASN A 206 -2.81 -30.55 20.22
CA ASN A 206 -4.17 -30.42 20.72
C ASN A 206 -5.15 -29.73 19.74
N GLY A 207 -4.68 -29.34 18.55
CA GLY A 207 -5.47 -28.58 17.57
C GLY A 207 -5.85 -27.15 17.97
N ASP A 208 -5.46 -26.68 19.16
CA ASP A 208 -5.92 -25.39 19.70
C ASP A 208 -4.91 -24.27 19.42
N VAL A 209 -5.15 -23.59 18.29
CA VAL A 209 -4.29 -22.51 17.79
C VAL A 209 -4.21 -21.31 18.74
N ARG A 210 -5.28 -21.05 19.51
CA ARG A 210 -5.34 -19.88 20.40
C ARG A 210 -4.40 -20.03 21.59
N LYS A 211 -4.28 -21.23 22.16
CA LYS A 211 -3.43 -21.51 23.33
C LYS A 211 -1.92 -21.45 23.05
N GLN A 212 -1.51 -21.64 21.80
CA GLN A 212 -0.11 -21.71 21.39
C GLN A 212 0.42 -20.39 20.81
N THR A 213 -0.34 -19.32 21.02
CA THR A 213 -0.05 -17.97 20.51
C THR A 213 1.07 -17.32 21.33
N ASP A 214 2.13 -16.89 20.65
CA ASP A 214 3.18 -16.07 21.26
C ASP A 214 2.87 -14.58 21.05
N GLU A 215 2.61 -13.87 22.13
CA GLU A 215 2.25 -12.45 22.15
C GLU A 215 3.46 -11.50 22.16
N SER A 216 4.66 -12.01 22.45
CA SER A 216 5.84 -11.17 22.77
C SER A 216 6.27 -10.22 21.65
N TRP A 217 5.99 -10.57 20.39
CA TRP A 217 6.39 -9.78 19.21
C TRP A 217 5.22 -9.37 18.32
N GLN A 218 3.99 -9.56 18.79
CA GLN A 218 2.81 -9.24 17.99
C GLN A 218 2.68 -7.74 17.77
N THR A 219 2.45 -7.37 16.52
CA THR A 219 2.20 -5.98 16.16
C THR A 219 0.79 -5.87 15.59
N ALA A 220 -0.07 -5.19 16.34
CA ALA A 220 -1.36 -4.76 15.86
C ALA A 220 -1.19 -3.66 14.80
N ALA A 221 -1.85 -3.80 13.66
CA ALA A 221 -1.81 -2.80 12.60
C ALA A 221 -3.18 -2.60 11.98
N THR A 222 -3.37 -1.44 11.35
CA THR A 222 -4.56 -1.17 10.54
C THR A 222 -4.59 -2.13 9.36
N LEU A 223 -5.75 -2.75 9.16
CA LEU A 223 -5.98 -3.70 8.08
C LEU A 223 -5.80 -3.07 6.71
N GLN A 224 -5.56 -3.94 5.73
CA GLN A 224 -5.58 -3.66 4.30
C GLN A 224 -6.95 -3.11 3.88
N ARG A 225 -6.96 -2.20 2.89
CA ARG A 225 -8.19 -1.55 2.41
C ARG A 225 -8.50 -1.80 0.94
N ALA A 226 -7.48 -2.17 0.16
CA ALA A 226 -7.59 -2.52 -1.25
C ALA A 226 -6.97 -3.91 -1.50
N GLY A 227 -6.99 -4.42 -2.73
CA GLY A 227 -6.30 -5.65 -3.16
C GLY A 227 -4.77 -5.54 -3.17
N SER A 228 -4.17 -5.03 -2.09
CA SER A 228 -2.73 -4.79 -1.89
C SER A 228 -2.06 -5.86 -1.00
N CYS A 229 -2.71 -7.01 -0.81
CA CYS A 229 -2.26 -8.08 0.08
C CYS A 229 -0.86 -8.60 -0.25
N TYR A 230 -0.49 -8.63 -1.54
CA TYR A 230 0.84 -8.99 -2.03
C TYR A 230 1.95 -8.14 -1.39
N TYR A 231 1.65 -6.90 -1.02
CA TYR A 231 2.57 -6.00 -0.33
C TYR A 231 2.31 -5.96 1.18
N LYS A 232 1.07 -5.82 1.62
CA LYS A 232 0.77 -5.50 3.04
C LYS A 232 1.19 -6.58 4.02
N CYS A 233 1.27 -7.84 3.60
CA CYS A 233 1.83 -8.93 4.41
C CYS A 233 3.35 -8.79 4.64
N ILE A 234 4.10 -8.12 3.76
CA ILE A 234 5.56 -7.94 3.85
C ILE A 234 5.96 -7.05 5.04
N PRO A 235 5.40 -5.83 5.25
CA PRO A 235 5.64 -5.05 6.46
C PRO A 235 5.25 -5.77 7.75
N ALA A 236 4.27 -6.69 7.73
CA ALA A 236 3.94 -7.49 8.89
C ALA A 236 5.09 -8.48 9.19
N ALA A 237 5.53 -9.24 8.19
CA ALA A 237 6.67 -10.16 8.31
C ALA A 237 7.97 -9.44 8.72
N LEU A 238 8.28 -8.29 8.11
CA LEU A 238 9.48 -7.52 8.45
C LEU A 238 9.48 -7.09 9.92
N ARG A 239 8.35 -6.62 10.45
CA ARG A 239 8.23 -6.26 11.88
C ARG A 239 8.42 -7.45 12.78
N LEU A 240 7.90 -8.62 12.39
CA LEU A 240 8.10 -9.86 13.14
C LEU A 240 9.57 -10.27 13.14
N ILE A 241 10.25 -10.28 11.99
CA ILE A 241 11.69 -10.61 11.88
C ILE A 241 12.52 -9.67 12.76
N LEU A 242 12.30 -8.36 12.64
CA LEU A 242 12.97 -7.36 13.47
C LEU A 242 12.71 -7.58 14.97
N GLY A 243 11.45 -7.85 15.34
CA GLY A 243 11.03 -8.11 16.71
C GLY A 243 11.71 -9.34 17.29
N THR A 244 11.65 -10.47 16.60
CA THR A 244 12.27 -11.74 17.03
C THR A 244 13.79 -11.64 17.18
N ARG A 245 14.44 -10.71 16.47
CA ARG A 245 15.87 -10.39 16.64
C ARG A 245 16.13 -9.33 17.72
N GLY A 246 15.11 -8.90 18.46
CA GLY A 246 15.20 -7.95 19.56
C GLY A 246 15.51 -6.53 19.10
N ILE A 247 14.96 -6.10 17.95
CA ILE A 247 14.93 -4.69 17.56
C ILE A 247 13.68 -4.07 18.19
N GLU A 248 13.85 -3.06 19.02
CA GLU A 248 12.77 -2.44 19.78
C GLU A 248 11.72 -1.73 18.90
N ALA A 249 10.48 -1.64 19.41
CA ALA A 249 9.35 -1.10 18.65
C ALA A 249 9.58 0.32 18.07
N PRO A 250 10.22 1.28 18.79
CA PRO A 250 10.55 2.59 18.21
C PRO A 250 11.50 2.49 17.02
N GLU A 251 12.56 1.67 17.12
CA GLU A 251 13.51 1.47 16.02
C GLU A 251 12.84 0.76 14.83
N ARG A 252 11.98 -0.23 15.08
CA ARG A 252 11.18 -0.86 14.00
C ARG A 252 10.32 0.17 13.26
N LYS A 253 9.67 1.09 13.98
CA LYS A 253 8.88 2.18 13.36
C LYS A 253 9.77 3.11 12.53
N ARG A 254 10.95 3.48 13.05
CA ARG A 254 11.93 4.30 12.35
C ARG A 254 12.39 3.65 11.05
N LEU A 255 12.75 2.37 11.06
CA LEU A 255 13.15 1.61 9.87
C LEU A 255 12.04 1.58 8.81
N MET A 256 10.79 1.34 9.22
CA MET A 256 9.63 1.36 8.32
C MET A 256 9.35 2.76 7.74
N TYR A 257 9.72 3.82 8.46
CA TYR A 257 9.65 5.19 7.96
C TYR A 257 10.78 5.48 6.98
N GLN A 258 12.02 5.11 7.30
CA GLN A 258 13.17 5.27 6.40
C GLN A 258 12.99 4.52 5.08
N LEU A 259 12.38 3.32 5.10
CA LEU A 259 12.02 2.59 3.88
C LEU A 259 11.13 3.44 2.96
N ARG A 260 10.14 4.16 3.51
CA ARG A 260 9.27 5.06 2.71
C ARG A 260 10.04 6.26 2.16
N VAL A 261 10.89 6.87 2.98
CA VAL A 261 11.71 8.01 2.55
C VAL A 261 12.63 7.60 1.40
N GLN A 262 13.28 6.44 1.51
CA GLN A 262 14.12 5.89 0.44
C GLN A 262 13.34 5.67 -0.86
N GLN A 263 12.11 5.15 -0.79
CA GLN A 263 11.27 5.00 -1.98
C GLN A 263 10.86 6.34 -2.57
N LEU A 264 10.56 7.35 -1.74
CA LEU A 264 10.31 8.70 -2.23
C LEU A 264 11.55 9.33 -2.90
N GLN A 265 12.75 9.04 -2.40
CA GLN A 265 14.00 9.44 -3.05
C GLN A 265 14.18 8.77 -4.41
N GLN A 266 13.81 7.49 -4.55
CA GLN A 266 13.85 6.80 -5.84
C GLN A 266 12.85 7.40 -6.83
N ILE A 267 11.62 7.71 -6.38
CA ILE A 267 10.63 8.44 -7.17
C ILE A 267 11.19 9.79 -7.63
N HIS A 268 11.76 10.58 -6.72
CA HIS A 268 12.34 11.88 -7.07
C HIS A 268 13.43 11.78 -8.15
N ARG A 269 14.35 10.82 -8.01
CA ARG A 269 15.40 10.59 -9.01
C ARG A 269 14.83 10.15 -10.36
N ALA A 270 13.79 9.33 -10.37
CA ALA A 270 13.14 8.89 -11.60
C ALA A 270 12.43 10.06 -12.30
N LEU A 271 11.66 10.88 -11.57
CA LEU A 271 11.02 12.09 -12.12
C LEU A 271 12.02 13.05 -12.77
N GLY A 272 13.26 13.13 -12.28
CA GLY A 272 14.31 13.93 -12.88
C GLY A 272 14.80 13.45 -14.26
N ASN A 273 14.50 12.21 -14.64
CA ASN A 273 14.90 11.59 -15.90
C ASN A 273 13.71 11.22 -16.81
N THR A 274 12.47 11.42 -16.35
CA THR A 274 11.25 11.08 -17.10
C THR A 274 10.74 12.29 -17.88
N ASP A 275 10.19 12.04 -19.06
CA ASP A 275 9.42 13.04 -19.80
C ASP A 275 8.11 13.35 -19.05
N LEU A 276 8.05 14.54 -18.47
CA LEU A 276 6.92 14.96 -17.62
C LEU A 276 5.62 15.14 -18.41
N GLU A 277 5.67 15.45 -19.72
CA GLU A 277 4.47 15.53 -20.57
C GLU A 277 3.83 14.15 -20.74
N GLY A 278 4.66 13.10 -20.80
CA GLY A 278 4.24 11.72 -21.01
C GLY A 278 3.64 11.03 -19.79
N LEU A 279 3.74 11.62 -18.59
CA LEU A 279 3.16 11.04 -17.38
C LEU A 279 1.64 10.97 -17.48
N SER A 280 1.05 9.86 -17.03
CA SER A 280 -0.39 9.73 -16.91
C SER A 280 -0.90 10.42 -15.64
N ARG A 281 -2.21 10.72 -15.59
CA ARG A 281 -2.85 11.22 -14.36
C ARG A 281 -2.72 10.23 -13.20
N SER A 282 -2.79 8.93 -13.49
CA SER A 282 -2.66 7.88 -12.48
C SER A 282 -1.27 7.89 -11.86
N ASP A 283 -0.24 8.13 -12.67
CA ASP A 283 1.16 8.17 -12.25
C ASP A 283 1.36 9.32 -11.25
N LEU A 284 0.89 10.52 -11.63
CA LEU A 284 0.93 11.70 -10.76
C LEU A 284 0.18 11.46 -9.44
N MET A 285 -0.98 10.80 -9.48
CA MET A 285 -1.73 10.47 -8.27
C MET A 285 -0.97 9.52 -7.33
N VAL A 286 -0.22 8.55 -7.87
CA VAL A 286 0.62 7.65 -7.06
C VAL A 286 1.75 8.43 -6.39
N VAL A 287 2.43 9.31 -7.14
CA VAL A 287 3.50 10.18 -6.64
C VAL A 287 2.98 11.12 -5.54
N GLU A 288 1.85 11.80 -5.77
CA GLU A 288 1.20 12.66 -4.78
C GLU A 288 0.80 11.88 -3.52
N CYS A 289 0.32 10.63 -3.67
CA CYS A 289 0.02 9.77 -2.53
C CYS A 289 1.28 9.43 -1.74
N ALA A 290 2.40 9.18 -2.40
CA ALA A 290 3.68 8.94 -1.73
C ALA A 290 4.11 10.16 -0.89
N CYS A 291 4.09 11.36 -1.48
CA CYS A 291 4.36 12.62 -0.77
C CYS A 291 3.45 12.77 0.46
N ARG A 292 2.14 12.60 0.29
CA ARG A 292 1.16 12.74 1.39
C ARG A 292 1.39 11.75 2.52
N GLN A 293 1.68 10.49 2.20
CA GLN A 293 1.94 9.44 3.20
C GLN A 293 3.24 9.72 3.98
N VAL A 294 4.30 10.17 3.30
CA VAL A 294 5.57 10.53 3.96
C VAL A 294 5.38 11.78 4.82
N ALA A 295 4.71 12.82 4.32
CA ALA A 295 4.41 14.04 5.06
C ALA A 295 3.62 13.75 6.35
N GLN A 296 2.58 12.92 6.27
CA GLN A 296 1.81 12.49 7.45
C GLN A 296 2.67 11.75 8.49
N LYS A 297 3.71 11.05 8.05
CA LYS A 297 4.64 10.35 8.95
C LYS A 297 5.62 11.32 9.60
N VAL A 298 6.19 12.26 8.84
CA VAL A 298 7.04 13.35 9.37
C VAL A 298 6.34 14.07 10.53
N LEU A 299 5.09 14.50 10.32
CA LEU A 299 4.29 15.19 11.35
C LEU A 299 4.04 14.36 12.61
N ARG A 300 4.04 13.03 12.51
CA ARG A 300 3.86 12.14 13.66
C ARG A 300 5.17 11.91 14.39
N GLU A 301 6.26 11.72 13.66
CA GLU A 301 7.57 11.45 14.24
C GLU A 301 8.17 12.71 14.90
N GLU A 302 7.83 13.91 14.42
CA GLU A 302 8.14 15.19 15.10
C GLU A 302 7.61 15.22 16.53
N ARG A 303 6.44 14.61 16.78
CA ARG A 303 5.86 14.48 18.13
C ARG A 303 6.59 13.47 19.01
N VAL A 304 7.40 12.59 18.41
CA VAL A 304 8.11 11.49 19.09
C VAL A 304 9.61 11.81 19.24
N GLY A 305 10.07 12.95 18.72
CA GLY A 305 11.43 13.47 18.96
C GLY A 305 12.49 12.95 18.00
N LEU A 306 12.15 12.70 16.72
CA LEU A 306 13.19 12.50 15.69
C LEU A 306 14.10 13.75 15.58
N PRO A 307 15.38 13.58 15.22
CA PRO A 307 16.29 14.71 15.03
C PRO A 307 15.75 15.70 13.97
N ALA A 308 15.73 17.00 14.31
CA ALA A 308 15.19 18.04 13.43
C ALA A 308 15.83 18.05 12.03
N LYS A 309 17.15 17.81 11.96
CA LYS A 309 17.91 17.75 10.71
C LYS A 309 17.40 16.67 9.74
N ASP A 310 17.04 15.49 10.27
CA ASP A 310 16.51 14.39 9.45
C ASP A 310 15.13 14.81 8.88
N MET A 311 14.31 15.50 9.67
CA MET A 311 12.99 15.96 9.25
C MET A 311 13.04 17.08 8.20
N GLU A 312 13.97 18.04 8.35
CA GLU A 312 14.21 19.11 7.37
C GLU A 312 14.52 18.51 5.99
N SER A 313 15.47 17.58 5.93
CA SER A 313 15.87 16.93 4.68
C SER A 313 14.72 16.17 4.00
N VAL A 314 13.77 15.62 4.77
CA VAL A 314 12.59 14.94 4.22
C VAL A 314 11.54 15.94 3.76
N ARG A 315 11.38 17.08 4.44
CA ARG A 315 10.50 18.18 3.99
C ARG A 315 11.00 18.77 2.67
N GLU A 316 12.30 18.98 2.55
CA GLU A 316 12.95 19.41 1.30
C GLU A 316 12.71 18.40 0.17
N LEU A 317 12.86 17.10 0.45
CA LEU A 317 12.56 16.06 -0.53
C LEU A 317 11.09 16.08 -0.99
N ILE A 318 10.14 16.21 -0.05
CA ILE A 318 8.70 16.29 -0.39
C ILE A 318 8.46 17.52 -1.28
N ALA A 319 8.99 18.68 -0.89
CA ALA A 319 8.84 19.91 -1.67
C ALA A 319 9.44 19.79 -3.08
N ALA A 320 10.59 19.13 -3.22
CA ALA A 320 11.21 18.88 -4.52
C ALA A 320 10.36 17.96 -5.42
N VAL A 321 9.78 16.89 -4.85
CA VAL A 321 8.87 16.01 -5.60
C VAL A 321 7.58 16.74 -5.98
N ASP A 322 6.97 17.49 -5.05
CA ASP A 322 5.76 18.26 -5.32
C ASP A 322 5.99 19.34 -6.41
N ALA A 323 7.17 19.98 -6.42
CA ALA A 323 7.55 20.91 -7.48
C ALA A 323 7.61 20.20 -8.85
N LYS A 324 8.18 18.99 -8.93
CA LYS A 324 8.19 18.20 -10.17
C LYS A 324 6.81 17.76 -10.63
N VAL A 325 5.93 17.40 -9.70
CA VAL A 325 4.52 17.14 -10.01
C VAL A 325 3.84 18.41 -10.56
N GLY A 326 4.13 19.57 -9.98
CA GLY A 326 3.64 20.86 -10.48
C GLY A 326 4.11 21.20 -11.90
N GLU A 327 5.40 20.96 -12.19
CA GLU A 327 5.98 21.08 -13.54
C GLU A 327 5.26 20.15 -14.53
N ALA A 328 5.02 18.89 -14.16
CA ALA A 328 4.32 17.92 -15.01
C ALA A 328 2.88 18.35 -15.32
N HIS A 329 2.13 18.79 -14.30
CA HIS A 329 0.77 19.32 -14.51
C HIS A 329 0.76 20.54 -15.44
N GLN A 330 1.79 21.41 -15.37
CA GLN A 330 1.91 22.56 -16.26
C GLN A 330 2.23 22.13 -17.70
N ALA A 331 3.19 21.23 -17.88
CA ALA A 331 3.55 20.69 -19.20
C ALA A 331 2.35 20.03 -19.89
N GLN A 332 1.56 19.24 -19.16
CA GLN A 332 0.34 18.62 -19.68
C GLN A 332 -0.72 19.65 -20.11
N ARG A 333 -0.90 20.74 -19.34
CA ARG A 333 -1.81 21.84 -19.70
C ARG A 333 -1.38 22.54 -20.99
N GLU A 334 -0.09 22.84 -21.11
CA GLU A 334 0.47 23.49 -22.29
C GLU A 334 0.37 22.60 -23.54
N ALA A 335 0.69 21.31 -23.41
CA ALA A 335 0.53 20.33 -24.48
C ALA A 335 -0.93 20.18 -24.92
N MET A 336 -1.87 20.12 -23.98
CA MET A 336 -3.30 20.06 -24.28
C MET A 336 -3.79 21.34 -24.99
N ALA A 337 -3.35 22.51 -24.53
CA ALA A 337 -3.66 23.79 -25.17
C ALA A 337 -3.10 23.87 -26.60
N ALA A 338 -1.86 23.43 -26.81
CA ALA A 338 -1.24 23.39 -28.14
C ALA A 338 -2.01 22.46 -29.11
N ARG A 339 -2.45 21.28 -28.63
CA ARG A 339 -3.29 20.36 -29.42
C ARG A 339 -4.65 20.98 -29.76
N ALA A 340 -5.27 21.68 -28.81
CA ALA A 340 -6.53 22.38 -29.06
C ALA A 340 -6.38 23.48 -30.12
N VAL A 341 -5.29 24.25 -30.07
CA VAL A 341 -4.98 25.28 -31.07
C VAL A 341 -4.70 24.67 -32.44
N GLY A 342 -4.01 23.52 -32.51
CA GLY A 342 -3.76 22.80 -33.77
C GLY A 342 -5.03 22.27 -34.44
N ILE A 343 -6.09 21.98 -33.66
CA ILE A 343 -7.41 21.61 -34.19
C ILE A 343 -8.16 22.85 -34.71
N SER A 344 -7.88 24.03 -34.16
CA SER A 344 -8.41 25.31 -34.63
C SER A 344 -7.43 26.02 -35.56
N GLU A 345 -7.29 25.56 -36.80
CA GLU A 345 -6.50 26.30 -37.81
C GLU A 345 -6.95 27.78 -37.85
N GLY A 346 -6.03 28.68 -37.46
CA GLY A 346 -6.24 30.14 -37.50
C GLY A 346 -6.53 30.83 -36.16
N ALA A 347 -6.67 30.12 -35.04
CA ALA A 347 -6.85 30.77 -33.74
C ALA A 347 -5.51 31.14 -33.07
N ASN A 348 -5.39 32.39 -32.59
CA ASN A 348 -4.22 32.82 -31.81
C ASN A 348 -4.18 32.06 -30.47
N PRO A 349 -3.08 31.37 -30.12
CA PRO A 349 -2.93 30.63 -28.86
C PRO A 349 -3.26 31.44 -27.61
N ALA A 350 -2.99 32.75 -27.61
CA ALA A 350 -3.30 33.64 -26.50
C ALA A 350 -4.80 33.87 -26.26
N ASN A 351 -5.64 33.52 -27.25
CA ASN A 351 -7.10 33.73 -27.22
C ASN A 351 -7.88 32.44 -26.95
N VAL A 352 -7.21 31.28 -26.89
CA VAL A 352 -7.85 30.00 -26.52
C VAL A 352 -7.80 29.88 -25.00
N GLY A 353 -8.80 30.44 -24.33
CA GLY A 353 -8.96 30.34 -22.89
C GLY A 353 -9.68 29.06 -22.51
N TYR A 354 -9.02 28.15 -21.80
CA TYR A 354 -9.64 26.93 -21.28
C TYR A 354 -10.46 27.25 -20.03
N VAL A 355 -11.80 27.11 -20.10
CA VAL A 355 -12.66 27.15 -18.91
C VAL A 355 -13.28 25.77 -18.74
N GLY A 356 -12.56 24.88 -18.08
CA GLY A 356 -13.04 23.53 -17.73
C GLY A 356 -13.08 23.33 -16.23
N PHE A 357 -14.23 22.92 -15.69
CA PHE A 357 -14.28 22.29 -14.37
C PHE A 357 -13.80 20.84 -14.50
N PRO A 358 -13.07 20.29 -13.52
CA PRO A 358 -12.60 18.90 -13.58
C PRO A 358 -13.78 17.93 -13.75
N GLY A 359 -13.85 17.22 -14.87
CA GLY A 359 -14.87 16.20 -15.16
C GLY A 359 -15.96 16.59 -16.18
N TRP A 360 -16.00 17.85 -16.64
CA TRP A 360 -16.83 18.30 -17.76
C TRP A 360 -16.00 19.23 -18.63
N GLU A 361 -15.29 18.67 -19.61
CA GLU A 361 -14.40 19.39 -20.51
C GLU A 361 -15.18 19.86 -21.74
N ALA A 362 -15.77 21.05 -21.67
CA ALA A 362 -16.24 21.76 -22.85
C ALA A 362 -15.13 22.69 -23.34
N LEU A 363 -14.75 22.56 -24.62
CA LEU A 363 -13.92 23.55 -25.32
C LEU A 363 -14.69 24.89 -25.33
N SER A 364 -14.25 25.86 -24.55
CA SER A 364 -14.69 27.24 -24.72
C SER A 364 -13.64 27.99 -25.53
N VAL A 365 -14.00 28.36 -26.76
CA VAL A 365 -13.25 29.37 -27.52
C VAL A 365 -13.86 30.72 -27.15
N ALA A 366 -13.06 31.64 -26.60
CA ALA A 366 -13.53 33.00 -26.40
C ALA A 366 -13.73 33.65 -27.78
N TRP A 367 -14.98 33.67 -28.27
CA TRP A 367 -15.29 34.14 -29.61
C TRP A 367 -15.87 35.56 -29.59
N ALA A 368 -15.01 36.55 -29.85
CA ALA A 368 -15.40 37.95 -30.00
C ALA A 368 -15.72 38.25 -31.48
N GLY A 369 -16.93 37.91 -31.92
CA GLY A 369 -17.42 38.20 -33.28
C GLY A 369 -18.81 38.83 -33.27
N LYS A 370 -18.92 40.11 -33.69
CA LYS A 370 -20.19 40.80 -33.94
C LYS A 370 -20.80 40.31 -35.25
N GLY A 371 -21.92 39.59 -35.21
CA GLY A 371 -22.70 39.28 -36.43
C GLY A 371 -23.80 38.22 -36.23
N ASN A 372 -24.95 38.42 -36.88
CA ASN A 372 -26.20 37.70 -36.64
C ASN A 372 -26.27 36.29 -37.29
N SER A 373 -25.15 35.73 -37.74
CA SER A 373 -25.04 34.34 -38.23
C SER A 373 -24.85 33.30 -37.11
N ASN A 374 -24.86 33.76 -35.85
CA ASN A 374 -24.36 33.03 -34.68
C ASN A 374 -25.35 32.06 -34.02
N TYR A 375 -26.56 31.89 -34.56
CA TYR A 375 -27.58 31.07 -33.90
C TYR A 375 -27.46 29.55 -34.17
N ARG A 376 -26.74 29.14 -35.21
CA ARG A 376 -26.70 27.72 -35.64
C ARG A 376 -25.64 26.86 -34.94
N ALA A 377 -24.55 27.42 -34.43
CA ALA A 377 -23.48 26.62 -33.81
C ALA A 377 -23.80 26.22 -32.36
N TYR A 378 -24.48 27.08 -31.61
CA TYR A 378 -24.79 26.85 -30.19
C TYR A 378 -26.00 25.92 -29.97
N SER A 379 -26.95 25.88 -30.91
CA SER A 379 -28.15 25.04 -30.84
C SER A 379 -27.89 23.56 -31.12
N HIS A 380 -26.76 23.22 -31.76
CA HIS A 380 -26.42 21.84 -32.10
C HIS A 380 -25.81 21.04 -30.94
N LEU A 381 -25.29 21.71 -29.90
CA LEU A 381 -24.53 21.07 -28.81
C LEU A 381 -25.31 20.86 -27.51
N MET A 382 -26.33 21.67 -27.20
CA MET A 382 -26.94 21.69 -25.84
C MET A 382 -28.47 21.67 -25.78
N GLY A 383 -29.19 21.56 -26.89
CA GLY A 383 -30.67 21.59 -26.90
C GLY A 383 -31.28 22.93 -26.43
N PRO A 384 -32.61 23.12 -26.52
CA PRO A 384 -33.25 24.41 -26.26
C PRO A 384 -33.20 24.81 -24.78
N LYS A 385 -32.82 26.08 -24.54
CA LYS A 385 -32.88 26.77 -23.24
C LYS A 385 -34.32 26.95 -22.78
N ASP A 386 -34.84 26.06 -21.95
CA ASP A 386 -36.01 26.36 -21.11
C ASP A 386 -35.87 25.65 -19.76
N SER A 387 -35.01 26.17 -18.89
CA SER A 387 -35.15 26.06 -17.43
C SER A 387 -34.32 27.14 -16.74
N GLN A 388 -34.95 28.29 -16.52
CA GLN A 388 -34.47 29.32 -15.62
C GLN A 388 -34.64 28.86 -14.17
N ASN A 389 -33.56 28.91 -13.38
CA ASN A 389 -33.58 29.35 -11.98
C ASN A 389 -32.15 29.71 -11.55
N LEU A 390 -31.87 31.01 -11.52
CA LEU A 390 -30.67 31.62 -10.98
C LEU A 390 -30.96 32.02 -9.54
N GLY A 391 -30.31 31.35 -8.58
CA GLY A 391 -30.36 31.71 -7.16
C GLY A 391 -29.71 30.65 -6.29
N GLU A 392 -28.67 31.05 -5.56
CA GLU A 392 -27.95 30.28 -4.52
C GLU A 392 -27.00 29.17 -4.99
N HIS A 393 -25.79 29.57 -5.39
CA HIS A 393 -24.62 28.69 -5.25
C HIS A 393 -23.63 29.32 -4.28
N VAL A 394 -23.51 28.70 -3.10
CA VAL A 394 -22.34 28.85 -2.23
C VAL A 394 -21.11 28.47 -3.06
N ASP A 395 -20.16 29.38 -3.16
CA ASP A 395 -18.90 29.13 -3.84
C ASP A 395 -18.05 28.13 -3.04
N LEU A 396 -18.23 26.85 -3.38
CA LEU A 396 -17.48 25.72 -2.82
C LEU A 396 -16.01 25.71 -3.28
N ALA A 397 -15.63 26.51 -4.29
CA ALA A 397 -14.25 26.60 -4.76
C ALA A 397 -13.37 27.39 -3.80
N SER A 398 -13.91 28.44 -3.17
CA SER A 398 -13.22 29.25 -2.16
C SER A 398 -12.90 28.47 -0.87
N LEU A 399 -13.72 27.46 -0.52
CA LEU A 399 -13.50 26.63 0.69
C LEU A 399 -12.41 25.56 0.51
N ARG A 400 -12.04 25.22 -0.73
CA ARG A 400 -11.08 24.15 -1.03
C ARG A 400 -9.62 24.61 -1.07
N GLN A 401 -9.36 25.91 -1.06
CA GLN A 401 -8.01 26.48 -1.09
C GLN A 401 -7.45 26.82 0.30
N LEU A 402 -8.23 26.63 1.36
CA LEU A 402 -7.82 26.94 2.73
C LEU A 402 -7.04 25.77 3.34
N SER A 403 -5.92 26.06 3.99
CA SER A 403 -5.23 25.07 4.82
C SER A 403 -6.16 24.58 5.94
N GLY A 404 -5.96 23.37 6.48
CA GLY A 404 -6.85 22.79 7.49
C GLY A 404 -7.07 23.65 8.76
N ILE A 405 -6.16 24.58 9.07
CA ILE A 405 -6.28 25.57 10.16
C ILE A 405 -7.08 26.80 9.74
N GLU A 406 -7.00 27.22 8.47
CA GLU A 406 -7.80 28.33 7.94
C GLU A 406 -9.26 27.94 7.74
N LEU A 407 -9.54 26.70 7.34
CA LEU A 407 -10.90 26.18 7.23
C LEU A 407 -11.66 26.28 8.58
N LEU A 408 -10.98 25.96 9.69
CA LEU A 408 -11.55 26.05 11.04
C LEU A 408 -11.72 27.50 11.54
N ARG A 409 -10.86 28.44 11.10
CA ARG A 409 -11.02 29.87 11.41
C ARG A 409 -12.15 30.50 10.60
N THR A 410 -12.28 30.16 9.32
CA THR A 410 -13.31 30.68 8.41
C THR A 410 -14.72 30.23 8.83
N VAL A 411 -14.86 28.97 9.26
CA VAL A 411 -16.12 28.46 9.84
C VAL A 411 -16.50 29.19 11.14
N ARG A 412 -15.52 29.65 11.93
CA ARG A 412 -15.75 30.40 13.18
C ARG A 412 -16.12 31.87 12.94
N THR A 413 -15.66 32.47 11.85
CA THR A 413 -16.00 33.85 11.45
C THR A 413 -17.31 33.96 10.66
N MET A 414 -17.75 32.88 10.00
CA MET A 414 -19.01 32.85 9.24
C MET A 414 -20.27 32.68 10.11
N CYS A 415 -20.11 32.45 11.42
CA CYS A 415 -21.19 32.54 12.40
C CYS A 415 -20.90 33.62 13.47
N PRO A 416 -21.01 34.92 13.16
CA PRO A 416 -20.80 35.99 14.13
C PRO A 416 -22.13 36.60 14.57
N THR A 417 -23.07 35.83 15.12
CA THR A 417 -24.15 36.38 15.98
C THR A 417 -24.89 35.25 16.71
N PRO A 418 -25.37 35.50 17.94
CA PRO A 418 -25.82 34.48 18.87
C PRO A 418 -27.21 33.96 18.48
N ILE A 419 -27.43 32.65 18.60
CA ILE A 419 -28.77 32.07 18.57
C ILE A 419 -29.47 32.50 19.86
N ALA A 420 -30.17 33.65 19.80
CA ALA A 420 -31.24 33.96 20.73
C ALA A 420 -32.42 33.05 20.37
N GLY A 421 -32.84 32.18 21.29
CA GLY A 421 -34.13 31.51 21.19
C GLY A 421 -34.20 29.99 21.34
N LEU A 422 -33.15 29.32 21.85
CA LEU A 422 -33.29 27.94 22.33
C LEU A 422 -32.78 27.86 23.77
N GLY A 423 -33.70 28.08 24.70
CA GLY A 423 -33.47 27.82 26.12
C GLY A 423 -33.38 26.32 26.34
N PHE A 424 -32.17 25.83 26.60
CA PHE A 424 -31.96 24.67 27.45
C PHE A 424 -31.34 25.17 28.75
N ARG A 425 -32.10 25.04 29.83
CA ARG A 425 -31.59 25.12 31.21
C ARG A 425 -30.75 23.88 31.47
N ILE A 426 -29.69 24.09 32.24
CA ILE A 426 -28.71 23.12 32.74
C ILE A 426 -29.40 21.90 33.34
#